data_AF-A0A9D2T0E5-F1
#
_entry.id   AF-A0A9D2T0E5-F1
#
_cell.length_a   1.000
_cell.length_b   1.000
_cell.length_c   1.000
_cell.angle_alpha   90.00
_cell.angle_beta   90.00
_cell.angle_gamma   90.00
#
_symmetry.space_group_name_H-M   'P 1'
#
loop_
_entity.id
_entity.type
_entity.pdbx_description
1 polymer ?
#
loop_
_entity_poly.entity_id
_entity_poly.type
_entity_poly.pdbx_seq_one_letter_code
_entity_poly.pdbx_strand_id
1 'polypeptide(L)'
;MIKKLQDGGLILDAKHRSDGKAEINGRPVAWKAGYVITYIPFESTRVIKRIVDPASVNTVEKALEAVHWGSLVSLELRGTNVISVTVEKDPLAEIE
;
A
#
# COMPACT_ATOMS: atom_id res chain seq x y z
N MET A 1 17.34 -15.32 -5.89
CA MET A 1 17.48 -13.91 -5.47
C MET A 1 16.16 -13.21 -5.80
N ILE A 2 15.39 -12.74 -4.82
CA ILE A 2 14.12 -12.04 -5.09
C ILE A 2 14.47 -10.60 -5.50
N LYS A 3 14.07 -10.20 -6.70
CA LYS A 3 14.33 -8.86 -7.25
C LYS A 3 13.56 -7.81 -6.43
N LYS A 4 14.26 -6.79 -5.95
CA LYS A 4 13.64 -5.57 -5.43
C LYS A 4 13.07 -4.78 -6.60
N LEU A 5 11.80 -4.40 -6.50
CA LEU A 5 11.11 -3.59 -7.48
C LEU A 5 10.67 -2.30 -6.80
N GLN A 6 10.77 -1.18 -7.53
CA GLN A 6 10.15 0.08 -7.15
C GLN A 6 8.83 0.19 -7.90
N ASP A 7 7.79 0.56 -7.15
CA ASP A 7 6.46 0.93 -7.64
C ASP A 7 6.11 2.28 -7.00
N GLY A 8 5.05 2.95 -7.43
CA GLY A 8 4.66 4.23 -6.86
C GLY A 8 3.32 4.72 -7.37
N GLY A 9 2.74 5.69 -6.67
CA GLY A 9 1.45 6.24 -7.03
C GLY A 9 0.84 7.14 -5.97
N LEU A 10 -0.48 7.33 -6.07
CA LEU A 10 -1.26 8.13 -5.13
C LEU A 10 -1.86 7.23 -4.06
N ILE A 11 -1.50 7.47 -2.80
CA ILE A 11 -2.03 6.70 -1.68
C ILE A 11 -3.50 7.04 -1.43
N LEU A 12 -4.31 6.02 -1.19
CA LEU A 12 -5.75 6.16 -0.91
C LEU A 12 -6.12 5.70 0.49
N ASP A 13 -5.43 4.71 1.04
CA ASP A 13 -5.72 4.16 2.37
C ASP A 13 -4.54 3.29 2.82
N ALA A 14 -4.30 3.23 4.12
CA ALA A 14 -3.34 2.30 4.73
C ALA A 14 -3.88 1.85 6.09
N LYS A 15 -4.18 0.55 6.22
CA LYS A 15 -4.78 0.03 7.45
C LYS A 15 -4.61 -1.47 7.63
N HIS A 16 -4.81 -1.91 8.87
CA HIS A 16 -5.02 -3.31 9.18
C HIS A 16 -6.35 -3.80 8.64
N ARG A 17 -6.33 -4.98 8.01
CA ARG A 17 -7.53 -5.76 7.70
C ARG A 17 -7.48 -7.13 8.38
N SER A 18 -8.65 -7.63 8.74
CA SER A 18 -8.84 -9.02 9.16
C SER A 18 -8.75 -9.97 7.97
N ASP A 19 -8.60 -11.26 8.25
CA ASP A 19 -8.77 -12.30 7.23
C ASP A 19 -10.21 -12.31 6.72
N GLY A 20 -10.39 -12.84 5.51
CA GLY A 20 -11.70 -12.83 4.89
C GLY A 20 -11.76 -13.71 3.65
N LYS A 21 -12.99 -13.91 3.20
CA LYS A 21 -13.33 -14.61 1.97
C LYS A 21 -14.52 -13.94 1.31
N ALA A 22 -14.53 -13.90 -0.01
CA ALA A 22 -15.63 -13.38 -0.80
C ALA A 22 -15.68 -14.08 -2.15
N GLU A 23 -16.82 -14.01 -2.83
CA GLU A 23 -16.94 -14.35 -4.24
C GLU A 23 -16.84 -13.07 -5.06
N ILE A 24 -15.84 -12.98 -5.95
CA ILE A 24 -15.58 -11.81 -6.78
C ILE A 24 -15.60 -12.26 -8.24
N ASN A 25 -16.53 -11.74 -9.03
CA ASN A 25 -16.71 -12.10 -10.44
C ASN A 25 -16.85 -13.62 -10.65
N GLY A 26 -17.65 -14.29 -9.81
CA GLY A 26 -17.89 -15.73 -9.88
C GLY A 26 -16.72 -16.60 -9.41
N ARG A 27 -15.69 -16.01 -8.80
CA ARG A 27 -14.52 -16.73 -8.29
C ARG A 27 -14.39 -16.59 -6.78
N PRO A 28 -14.20 -17.69 -6.04
CA PRO A 28 -13.89 -17.61 -4.62
C PRO A 28 -12.50 -17.02 -4.42
N VAL A 29 -12.43 -15.95 -3.63
CA VAL A 29 -11.20 -15.27 -3.23
C VAL A 29 -11.12 -15.30 -1.71
N ALA A 30 -9.97 -15.70 -1.17
CA ALA A 30 -9.67 -15.65 0.25
C ALA A 30 -8.38 -14.86 0.47
N TRP A 31 -8.31 -14.16 1.60
CA TRP A 31 -7.12 -13.41 2.00
C TRP A 31 -6.86 -13.56 3.49
N LYS A 32 -5.60 -13.38 3.87
CA LYS A 32 -5.16 -13.34 5.25
C LYS A 32 -5.20 -11.92 5.80
N ALA A 33 -5.31 -11.84 7.12
CA ALA A 33 -5.14 -10.60 7.87
C ALA A 33 -3.75 -10.00 7.61
N GLY A 34 -3.66 -8.68 7.72
CA GLY A 34 -2.40 -7.96 7.54
C GLY A 34 -2.61 -6.47 7.34
N TYR A 35 -1.51 -5.73 7.38
CA TYR A 35 -1.51 -4.31 7.04
C TYR A 35 -1.46 -4.14 5.52
N VAL A 36 -2.33 -3.29 4.96
CA VAL A 36 -2.52 -3.17 3.51
C VAL A 36 -2.44 -1.72 3.10
N ILE A 37 -1.66 -1.46 2.05
CA ILE A 37 -1.62 -0.17 1.34
C ILE A 37 -2.55 -0.27 0.13
N THR A 38 -3.43 0.72 0.00
CA THR A 38 -4.29 0.92 -1.16
C THR A 38 -3.84 2.19 -1.87
N TYR A 39 -3.55 2.09 -3.17
CA TYR A 39 -3.04 3.20 -3.96
C TYR A 39 -3.45 3.06 -5.44
N ILE A 40 -3.35 4.15 -6.19
CA ILE A 40 -3.45 4.15 -7.65
C ILE A 40 -2.02 4.28 -8.19
N PRO A 41 -1.46 3.26 -8.87
CA PRO A 41 -0.13 3.35 -9.44
C PRO A 41 -0.02 4.45 -10.49
N PHE A 42 1.20 4.94 -10.74
CA PHE A 42 1.46 5.81 -11.88
C PHE A 42 1.03 5.15 -13.19
N GLU A 43 0.52 5.95 -14.12
CA GLU A 43 0.03 5.51 -15.43
C GLU A 43 -1.08 4.44 -15.38
N SER A 44 -1.79 4.34 -14.24
CA SER A 44 -2.89 3.40 -14.04
C SER A 44 -4.16 4.13 -13.62
N THR A 45 -5.30 3.64 -14.08
CA THR A 45 -6.62 4.06 -13.58
C THR A 45 -7.19 3.08 -12.53
N ARG A 46 -6.45 2.01 -12.23
CA ARG A 46 -6.90 0.94 -11.34
C ARG A 46 -6.31 1.07 -9.95
N VAL A 47 -7.17 0.97 -8.95
CA VAL A 47 -6.79 0.85 -7.54
C VAL A 47 -6.14 -0.52 -7.30
N ILE A 48 -4.98 -0.52 -6.68
CA ILE A 48 -4.26 -1.73 -6.27
C ILE A 48 -4.19 -1.78 -4.74
N LYS A 49 -4.24 -2.99 -4.20
CA LYS A 49 -4.01 -3.29 -2.78
C LYS A 49 -2.79 -4.18 -2.65
N ARG A 50 -1.82 -3.77 -1.84
CA ARG A 50 -0.62 -4.54 -1.53
C ARG A 50 -0.55 -4.80 -0.03
N ILE A 51 -0.21 -6.04 0.34
CA ILE A 51 0.06 -6.38 1.73
C ILE A 51 1.48 -5.94 2.10
N VAL A 52 1.64 -5.39 3.30
CA VAL A 52 2.95 -5.05 3.86
C VAL A 52 3.54 -6.30 4.48
N ASP A 53 4.85 -6.51 4.29
CA ASP A 53 5.58 -7.57 4.94
C ASP A 53 5.45 -7.43 6.47
N PRO A 54 5.12 -8.51 7.22
CA PRO A 54 4.93 -8.43 8.67
C PRO A 54 6.08 -7.78 9.42
N ALA A 55 7.32 -7.97 8.97
CA ALA A 55 8.51 -7.38 9.62
C ALA A 55 8.65 -5.87 9.37
N SER A 56 7.92 -5.33 8.38
CA SER A 56 7.97 -3.92 7.97
C SER A 56 6.76 -3.11 8.42
N VAL A 57 5.72 -3.73 9.00
CA VAL A 57 4.43 -3.07 9.32
C VAL A 57 4.65 -1.82 10.16
N ASN A 58 5.30 -1.92 11.32
CA ASN A 58 5.48 -0.77 12.22
C ASN A 58 6.22 0.40 11.54
N THR A 59 7.23 0.09 10.71
CA THR A 59 8.00 1.11 10.00
C THR A 59 7.13 1.80 8.95
N VAL A 60 6.33 1.04 8.21
CA VAL A 60 5.44 1.56 7.18
C VAL A 60 4.27 2.35 7.77
N GLU A 61 3.67 1.87 8.85
CA GLU A 61 2.63 2.60 9.60
C GLU A 61 3.14 3.96 10.04
N LYS A 62 4.31 3.99 10.69
CA LYS A 62 4.91 5.24 11.15
C LYS A 62 5.21 6.19 9.99
N ALA A 63 5.65 5.68 8.84
CA ALA A 63 5.91 6.50 7.66
C ALA A 63 4.63 7.13 7.07
N LEU A 64 3.46 6.57 7.37
CA LEU A 64 2.16 6.97 6.81
C LEU A 64 1.23 7.64 7.84
N GLU A 65 1.63 7.74 9.10
CA GLU A 65 0.78 8.19 10.21
C GLU A 65 0.17 9.60 10.00
N ALA A 66 0.95 10.51 9.39
CA ALA A 66 0.54 11.88 9.12
C ALA A 66 0.36 12.17 7.61
N VAL A 67 0.18 11.12 6.81
CA VAL A 67 0.11 11.25 5.34
C VAL A 67 -1.33 11.36 4.89
N HIS A 68 -1.61 12.41 4.13
CA HIS A 68 -2.94 12.64 3.57
C HIS A 68 -3.26 11.73 2.38
N TRP A 69 -4.55 11.57 2.12
CA TRP A 69 -5.00 10.93 0.89
C TRP A 69 -4.57 11.72 -0.34
N GLY A 70 -4.14 11.02 -1.38
CA GLY A 70 -3.63 11.63 -2.60
C GLY A 70 -2.14 12.00 -2.53
N SER A 71 -1.45 11.74 -1.42
CA SER A 71 0.00 11.92 -1.35
C SER A 71 0.73 10.96 -2.31
N LEU A 72 1.78 11.47 -2.93
CA LEU A 72 2.67 10.72 -3.81
C LEU A 72 3.60 9.85 -2.96
N VAL A 73 3.57 8.54 -3.22
CA VAL A 73 4.40 7.57 -2.50
C VAL A 73 5.18 6.68 -3.46
N SER A 74 6.40 6.32 -3.07
CA SER A 74 7.18 5.24 -3.67
C SER A 74 7.17 4.03 -2.75
N LEU A 75 7.00 2.84 -3.32
CA LEU A 75 6.94 1.57 -2.62
C LEU A 75 8.12 0.69 -3.02
N GLU A 76 8.83 0.15 -2.04
CA GLU A 76 9.80 -0.92 -2.30
C GLU A 76 9.11 -2.27 -2.08
N LEU A 77 9.21 -3.14 -3.08
CA LEU A 77 8.57 -4.45 -3.06
C LEU A 77 9.59 -5.58 -2.92
N ARG A 78 9.24 -6.60 -2.12
CA ARG A 78 9.84 -7.92 -2.13
C ARG A 78 8.80 -8.94 -2.58
N GLY A 79 8.89 -9.37 -3.83
CA GLY A 79 7.83 -10.15 -4.46
C GLY A 79 6.57 -9.30 -4.59
N THR A 80 5.47 -9.70 -3.95
CA THR A 80 4.20 -8.95 -3.94
C THR A 80 4.02 -8.04 -2.73
N ASN A 81 4.91 -8.13 -1.75
CA ASN A 81 4.75 -7.47 -0.46
C ASN A 81 5.53 -6.17 -0.43
N VAL A 82 4.96 -5.15 0.21
CA VAL A 82 5.65 -3.88 0.47
C VAL A 82 6.57 -4.07 1.66
N ILE A 83 7.83 -3.65 1.52
CA ILE A 83 8.83 -3.71 2.60
C ILE A 83 9.25 -2.33 3.09
N SER A 84 9.03 -1.28 2.30
CA SER A 84 9.24 0.11 2.71
C SER A 84 8.35 1.04 1.87
N VAL A 85 8.09 2.22 2.42
CA VAL A 85 7.34 3.30 1.78
C VAL A 85 8.09 4.60 1.98
N THR A 86 8.21 5.39 0.92
CA THR A 86 8.73 6.75 0.95
C THR A 86 7.60 7.69 0.53
N VAL A 87 7.35 8.73 1.32
CA VAL A 87 6.42 9.80 0.96
C VAL A 87 7.20 10.84 0.16
N GLU A 88 6.91 10.93 -1.13
CA GLU A 88 7.63 11.82 -2.06
C GLU A 88 7.08 13.25 -1.98
N LYS A 89 5.76 13.37 -1.87
CA LYS A 89 5.08 14.66 -1.73
C LYS A 89 3.71 14.47 -1.10
N ASP A 90 3.41 15.26 -0.08
CA ASP A 90 2.07 15.42 0.46
C ASP A 90 1.55 16.81 0.06
N PRO A 91 0.50 16.92 -0.77
CA PRO A 91 0.01 18.20 -1.26
C PRO A 91 -0.74 19.01 -0.19
N LEU A 92 -1.20 18.38 0.90
CA LEU A 92 -1.96 19.04 1.96
C LEU A 92 -1.09 19.41 3.17
N ALA A 93 0.07 18.77 3.33
CA ALA A 93 1.03 19.10 4.40
C ALA A 93 1.55 20.55 4.36
N GLU A 94 1.45 21.25 3.22
CA GLU A 94 1.89 22.65 3.06
C GLU A 94 0.76 23.66 3.29
N ILE A 95 -0.45 23.20 3.55
CA ILE A 95 -1.66 24.03 3.71
C ILE A 95 -2.03 24.20 5.20
N GLU A 96 -1.41 23.42 6.10
CA GLU A 96 -1.63 23.46 7.56
C GLU A 96 -0.65 24.39 8.31
#